data_AF-A0ABC8E9R3-F1
#
_entry.id   AF-A0ABC8E9R3-F1
#
_cell.length_a   1.000
_cell.length_b   1.000
_cell.length_c   1.000
_cell.angle_alpha   90.00
_cell.angle_beta   90.00
_cell.angle_gamma   90.00
#
_symmetry.space_group_name_H-M   'P 1'
#
loop_
_entity.id
_entity.type
_entity.pdbx_description
1 polymer ?
#
loop_
_entity_poly.entity_id
_entity_poly.type
_entity_poly.pdbx_seq_one_letter_code
_entity_poly.pdbx_strand_id
1 'polypeptide(L)'
;MFTYKNRNTFLQKLHPLVSIFIIFTYIISFIVVNNPIYLFIILLSLILLSYIDESIKDLFKYGKLVLPFAVLVVILNPLLVRSGSTILYVGRIRFPVLGSIVITLEAIIYGIFSGIRIICITLAFGFGNLIIHPDRTFGFFSRYLKKSSLLMSMVIKMFPNMMKSYENIRDVEKLRGNMLIDKKMKNTIQNGGNIINILFLSSLEDSLDIAESMYSRGYGSLKKRSSYFVERFELKDKIVMISLIISFIGIMVLAYKGVFYMNFYPRVDNPFKLISIKGIIFCILLFIPSIINWWWKSWK
;
A
#
# COMPACT_ATOMS: atom_id res chain seq x y z
N MET A 1 -12.17 -7.51 10.12
CA MET A 1 -11.08 -6.53 10.29
C MET A 1 -10.94 -5.73 9.00
N PHE A 2 -11.90 -4.83 8.73
CA PHE A 2 -11.83 -3.92 7.59
C PHE A 2 -11.34 -2.57 8.14
N THR A 3 -10.10 -2.21 7.83
CA THR A 3 -9.43 -0.98 8.31
C THR A 3 -9.94 0.30 7.67
N TYR A 4 -10.86 0.18 6.70
CA TYR A 4 -11.44 1.32 6.02
C TYR A 4 -12.50 1.98 6.91
N LYS A 5 -12.24 3.23 7.33
CA LYS A 5 -13.23 4.08 8.00
C LYS A 5 -13.76 5.08 6.99
N ASN A 6 -15.07 5.05 6.74
CA ASN A 6 -15.72 6.05 5.91
C ASN A 6 -15.74 7.38 6.67
N ARG A 7 -14.97 8.36 6.17
CA ARG A 7 -14.85 9.72 6.73
C ARG A 7 -15.52 10.76 5.83
N ASN A 8 -16.13 10.35 4.71
CA ASN A 8 -16.80 11.22 3.74
C ASN A 8 -15.94 12.42 3.28
N THR A 9 -14.61 12.28 3.27
CA THR A 9 -13.68 13.34 2.86
C THR A 9 -13.65 13.51 1.33
N PHE A 10 -13.14 14.65 0.85
CA PHE A 10 -13.00 14.92 -0.57
C PHE A 10 -12.22 13.81 -1.29
N LEU A 11 -11.11 13.38 -0.69
CA LEU A 11 -10.22 12.37 -1.26
C LEU A 11 -10.88 10.99 -1.36
N GLN A 12 -11.78 10.65 -0.43
CA GLN A 12 -12.57 9.41 -0.49
C GLN A 12 -13.67 9.48 -1.57
N LYS A 13 -14.10 10.69 -1.93
CA LYS A 13 -15.08 10.95 -2.99
C LYS A 13 -14.46 11.10 -4.38
N LEU A 14 -13.15 11.27 -4.50
CA LEU A 14 -12.45 11.29 -5.78
C LEU A 14 -12.63 9.96 -6.50
N HIS A 15 -12.52 10.00 -7.83
CA HIS A 15 -12.56 8.79 -8.63
C HIS A 15 -11.45 7.81 -8.20
N PRO A 16 -11.73 6.50 -8.00
CA PRO A 16 -10.75 5.54 -7.43
C PRO A 16 -9.40 5.50 -8.15
N LEU A 17 -9.41 5.67 -9.48
CA LEU A 17 -8.20 5.77 -10.29
C LEU A 17 -7.27 6.92 -9.84
N VAL A 18 -7.84 8.08 -9.50
CA VAL A 18 -7.07 9.25 -9.05
C VAL A 18 -6.44 8.97 -7.70
N SER A 19 -7.19 8.39 -6.77
CA SER A 19 -6.67 8.02 -5.45
C SER A 19 -5.55 6.99 -5.53
N ILE A 20 -5.66 5.98 -6.40
CA ILE A 20 -4.57 5.03 -6.69
C ILE A 20 -3.36 5.77 -7.28
N PHE A 21 -3.59 6.68 -8.22
CA PHE A 21 -2.52 7.41 -8.87
C PHE A 21 -1.77 8.34 -7.90
N ILE A 22 -2.47 8.98 -6.95
CA ILE A 22 -1.84 9.74 -5.86
C ILE A 22 -0.81 8.88 -5.12
N ILE A 23 -1.23 7.71 -4.63
CA ILE A 23 -0.36 6.82 -3.84
C ILE A 23 0.79 6.31 -4.69
N PHE A 24 0.52 5.96 -5.95
CA PHE A 24 1.52 5.51 -6.90
C PHE A 24 2.60 6.58 -7.14
N THR A 25 2.20 7.83 -7.37
CA THR A 25 3.13 8.96 -7.52
C THR A 25 3.98 9.16 -6.27
N TYR A 26 3.38 9.10 -5.06
CA TYR A 26 4.12 9.26 -3.80
C TYR A 26 5.14 8.13 -3.57
N ILE A 27 4.72 6.87 -3.72
CA ILE A 27 5.60 5.70 -3.52
C ILE A 27 6.80 5.78 -4.46
N ILE A 28 6.56 6.05 -5.75
CA ILE A 28 7.64 6.12 -6.73
C ILE A 28 8.56 7.29 -6.46
N SER A 29 8.01 8.44 -6.08
CA SER A 29 8.83 9.61 -5.73
C SER A 29 9.77 9.29 -4.55
N PHE A 30 9.31 8.58 -3.52
CA PHE A 30 10.18 8.15 -2.41
C PHE A 30 11.25 7.13 -2.80
N ILE A 31 10.98 6.27 -3.78
CA ILE A 31 11.94 5.28 -4.27
C ILE A 31 13.05 5.96 -5.11
N VAL A 32 12.65 6.88 -5.99
CA VAL A 32 13.54 7.48 -6.99
C VAL A 32 14.42 8.59 -6.41
N VAL A 33 13.92 9.30 -5.39
CA VAL A 33 14.65 10.44 -4.80
C VAL A 33 15.73 9.97 -3.82
N ASN A 34 17.00 10.17 -4.18
CA ASN A 34 18.18 9.82 -3.37
C ASN A 34 18.74 10.99 -2.55
N ASN A 35 18.04 12.12 -2.48
CA ASN A 35 18.47 13.29 -1.70
C ASN A 35 17.48 13.58 -0.54
N PRO A 36 17.98 13.74 0.71
CA PRO A 36 17.15 13.86 1.91
C PRO A 36 16.30 15.13 1.93
N ILE A 37 16.75 16.21 1.28
CA ILE A 37 15.98 17.47 1.24
C ILE A 37 14.70 17.28 0.44
N TYR A 38 14.81 16.72 -0.78
CA TYR A 38 13.64 16.42 -1.60
C TYR A 38 12.73 15.37 -0.96
N LEU A 39 13.32 14.35 -0.35
CA LEU A 39 12.57 13.33 0.39
C LEU A 39 11.75 13.95 1.54
N PHE A 40 12.33 14.92 2.26
CA PHE A 40 11.64 15.64 3.32
C PHE A 40 10.49 16.52 2.78
N ILE A 41 10.69 17.21 1.65
CA ILE A 41 9.64 18.02 1.02
C ILE A 41 8.44 17.15 0.62
N ILE A 42 8.69 15.98 0.01
CA ILE A 42 7.64 15.03 -0.39
C ILE A 42 6.96 14.42 0.84
N LEU A 43 7.70 14.15 1.90
CA LEU A 43 7.12 13.69 3.17
C LEU A 43 6.21 14.75 3.78
N LEU A 44 6.64 16.01 3.77
CA LEU A 44 5.84 17.13 4.28
C LEU A 44 4.53 17.29 3.50
N SER A 45 4.57 17.13 2.17
CA SER A 45 3.35 17.21 1.35
C SER A 45 2.36 16.10 1.69
N LEU A 46 2.84 14.87 1.94
CA LEU A 46 2.02 13.74 2.39
C LEU A 46 1.42 13.98 3.78
N ILE A 47 2.20 14.50 4.72
CA ILE A 47 1.75 14.82 6.08
C ILE A 47 0.64 15.87 6.04
N LEU A 48 0.82 16.94 5.25
CA LEU A 48 -0.20 17.98 5.07
C LEU A 48 -1.47 17.42 4.43
N LEU A 49 -1.33 16.57 3.42
CA LEU A 49 -2.48 15.93 2.78
C LEU A 49 -3.28 15.09 3.78
N SER A 50 -2.59 14.33 4.63
CA SER A 50 -3.23 13.52 5.69
C SER A 50 -3.79 14.35 6.85
N TYR A 51 -3.18 15.49 7.16
CA TYR A 51 -3.72 16.43 8.14
C TYR A 51 -5.06 17.01 7.69
N ILE A 52 -5.15 17.45 6.44
CA ILE A 52 -6.38 18.02 5.87
C ILE A 52 -7.51 16.97 5.79
N ASP A 53 -7.14 15.72 5.48
CA ASP A 53 -8.02 14.54 5.45
C ASP A 53 -8.38 13.99 6.86
N GLU A 54 -7.92 14.62 7.94
CA GLU A 54 -8.15 14.21 9.34
C GLU A 54 -7.67 12.78 9.65
N SER A 55 -6.78 12.24 8.84
CA SER A 55 -6.28 10.86 8.92
C SER A 55 -4.92 10.74 9.62
N ILE A 56 -4.37 11.86 10.10
CA ILE A 56 -3.01 11.96 10.64
C ILE A 56 -2.74 10.99 11.80
N LYS A 57 -3.71 10.80 12.70
CA LYS A 57 -3.57 9.88 13.85
C LYS A 57 -3.41 8.43 13.40
N ASP A 58 -4.12 8.04 12.35
CA ASP A 58 -4.03 6.69 11.80
C ASP A 58 -2.78 6.53 10.93
N LEU A 59 -2.34 7.59 10.24
CA LEU A 59 -1.05 7.62 9.55
C LEU A 59 0.13 7.37 10.51
N PHE A 60 0.15 8.02 11.67
CA PHE A 60 1.19 7.82 12.68
C PHE A 60 1.21 6.39 13.25
N LYS A 61 0.06 5.69 13.31
CA LYS A 61 0.03 4.27 13.71
C LYS A 61 0.78 3.40 12.70
N TYR A 62 0.60 3.64 11.40
CA TYR A 62 1.38 2.96 10.36
C TYR A 62 2.87 3.24 10.49
N GLY A 63 3.27 4.49 10.75
CA GLY A 63 4.66 4.86 10.98
C GLY A 63 5.28 4.15 12.20
N LYS A 64 4.55 4.11 13.32
CA LYS A 64 4.99 3.43 14.55
C LYS A 64 5.16 1.92 14.35
N LEU A 65 4.31 1.30 13.53
CA LEU A 65 4.38 -0.13 13.22
C LEU A 65 5.66 -0.50 12.43
N VAL A 66 6.16 0.40 11.57
CA VAL A 66 7.35 0.16 10.74
C VAL A 66 8.66 0.58 11.41
N LEU A 67 8.58 1.41 12.45
CA LEU A 67 9.74 1.89 13.20
C LEU A 67 10.76 0.78 13.60
N PRO A 68 10.36 -0.40 14.12
CA PRO A 68 11.33 -1.46 14.43
C PRO A 68 12.08 -1.98 13.18
N PHE A 69 11.42 -2.04 12.02
CA PHE A 69 12.07 -2.42 10.76
C PHE A 69 13.03 -1.33 10.26
N ALA A 70 12.67 -0.06 10.41
CA ALA A 70 13.55 1.05 10.06
C ALA A 70 14.80 1.06 10.95
N VAL A 71 14.66 0.84 12.26
CA VAL A 71 15.80 0.71 13.18
C VAL A 71 16.70 -0.47 12.80
N LEU A 72 16.11 -1.60 12.44
CA LEU A 72 16.84 -2.77 11.96
C LEU A 72 17.66 -2.45 10.69
N VAL A 73 17.10 -1.67 9.75
CA VAL A 73 17.83 -1.23 8.55
C VAL A 73 19.01 -0.32 8.91
N VAL A 74 18.83 0.61 9.86
CA VAL A 74 19.91 1.49 10.34
C VAL A 74 21.06 0.70 10.97
N ILE A 75 20.75 -0.41 11.65
CA ILE A 75 21.75 -1.28 12.29
C ILE A 75 22.42 -2.21 11.27
N LEU A 76 21.66 -2.80 10.35
CA LEU A 76 22.19 -3.77 9.39
C LEU A 76 23.04 -3.10 8.30
N ASN A 77 22.70 -1.87 7.88
CA ASN A 77 23.40 -1.22 6.77
C ASN A 77 24.91 -1.02 7.04
N PRO A 78 25.34 -0.49 8.22
CA PRO A 78 26.75 -0.42 8.59
C PRO A 78 27.44 -1.77 8.82
N LEU A 79 26.69 -2.83 9.15
CA LEU A 79 27.25 -4.17 9.33
C LEU A 79 27.54 -4.87 8.00
N LEU A 80 26.74 -4.57 6.96
CA LEU A 80 26.81 -5.24 5.67
C LEU A 80 27.63 -4.47 4.63
N VAL A 81 27.55 -3.14 4.62
CA VAL A 81 28.18 -2.31 3.58
C VAL A 81 29.54 -1.78 4.01
N ARG A 82 30.56 -2.01 3.18
CA ARG A 82 31.97 -1.67 3.46
C ARG A 82 32.55 -0.55 2.59
N SER A 83 31.73 0.06 1.76
CA SER A 83 32.18 0.94 0.67
C SER A 83 32.47 2.39 1.08
N GLY A 84 32.61 2.69 2.39
CA GLY A 84 32.81 4.05 2.89
C GLY A 84 34.29 4.42 3.05
N SER A 85 34.63 5.69 2.76
CA SER A 85 36.01 6.20 2.86
C SER A 85 36.43 6.57 4.29
N THR A 86 35.47 6.83 5.19
CA THR A 86 35.74 7.23 6.58
C THR A 86 35.40 6.11 7.55
N ILE A 87 36.43 5.38 7.98
CA ILE A 87 36.30 4.23 8.88
C ILE A 87 36.22 4.75 10.32
N LEU A 88 35.10 4.47 11.00
CA LEU A 88 34.89 4.86 12.41
C LEU A 88 35.34 3.76 13.37
N TYR A 89 35.09 2.49 13.02
CA TYR A 89 35.45 1.36 13.87
C TYR A 89 35.76 0.12 13.04
N VAL A 90 36.89 -0.52 13.34
CA VAL A 90 37.25 -1.84 12.80
C VAL A 90 37.06 -2.87 13.91
N GLY A 91 36.02 -3.67 13.79
CA GLY A 91 35.73 -4.77 14.70
C GLY A 91 36.83 -5.82 14.65
N ARG A 92 37.41 -6.12 15.83
CA ARG A 92 38.49 -7.12 16.03
C ARG A 92 38.00 -8.58 15.92
N ILE A 93 36.69 -8.79 15.79
CA ILE A 93 36.05 -10.12 15.73
C ILE A 93 35.82 -10.49 14.26
N ARG A 94 36.52 -11.53 13.79
CA ARG A 94 36.34 -12.12 12.45
C ARG A 94 35.22 -13.16 12.52
N PHE A 95 34.09 -12.90 11.87
CA PHE A 95 33.12 -13.96 11.63
C PHE A 95 33.57 -14.78 10.40
N PRO A 96 33.60 -16.13 10.47
CA PRO A 96 34.19 -17.00 9.44
C PRO A 96 33.52 -16.91 8.06
N VAL A 97 32.34 -16.31 7.95
CA VAL A 97 31.62 -16.10 6.68
C VAL A 97 31.54 -14.62 6.27
N LEU A 98 31.66 -13.68 7.22
CA LEU A 98 31.49 -12.24 6.98
C LEU A 98 32.78 -11.42 7.12
N GLY A 99 33.94 -11.97 7.48
CA GLY A 99 35.18 -11.15 7.62
C GLY A 99 35.13 -10.16 8.80
N SER A 100 35.96 -9.10 8.76
CA SER A 100 36.01 -8.05 9.80
C SER A 100 34.91 -7.01 9.59
N ILE A 101 34.18 -6.68 10.64
CA ILE A 101 33.15 -5.64 10.63
C ILE A 101 33.85 -4.28 10.55
N VAL A 102 33.68 -3.54 9.46
CA VAL A 102 34.19 -2.17 9.32
C VAL A 102 32.99 -1.24 9.26
N ILE A 103 32.78 -0.48 10.34
CA ILE A 103 31.70 0.50 10.43
C ILE A 103 32.22 1.81 9.85
N THR A 104 31.61 2.27 8.76
CA THR A 104 31.92 3.55 8.11
C THR A 104 30.86 4.59 8.41
N LEU A 105 31.24 5.88 8.46
CA LEU A 105 30.28 6.96 8.70
C LEU A 105 29.23 7.03 7.58
N GLU A 106 29.67 6.81 6.34
CA GLU A 106 28.82 6.80 5.15
C GLU A 106 27.72 5.74 5.24
N ALA A 107 28.04 4.55 5.76
CA ALA A 107 27.06 3.47 5.91
C ALA A 107 26.03 3.76 7.00
N ILE A 108 26.39 4.49 8.05
CA ILE A 108 25.44 4.96 9.07
C ILE A 108 24.49 5.99 8.47
N ILE A 109 25.02 7.00 7.76
CA ILE A 109 24.21 8.06 7.12
C ILE A 109 23.25 7.46 6.09
N TYR A 110 23.74 6.55 5.25
CA TYR A 110 22.92 5.85 4.28
C TYR A 110 21.88 4.92 4.93
N GLY A 111 22.25 4.28 6.05
CA GLY A 111 21.35 3.50 6.91
C GLY A 111 20.18 4.33 7.42
N ILE A 112 20.46 5.49 8.01
CA ILE A 112 19.45 6.45 8.50
C ILE A 112 18.55 6.90 7.34
N PHE A 113 19.14 7.29 6.22
CA PHE A 113 18.39 7.74 5.05
C PHE A 113 17.46 6.64 4.49
N SER A 114 17.97 5.42 4.38
CA SER A 114 17.19 4.26 3.92
C SER A 114 16.09 3.87 4.92
N GLY A 115 16.35 3.96 6.22
CA GLY A 115 15.35 3.77 7.27
C GLY A 115 14.21 4.78 7.16
N ILE A 116 14.52 6.07 7.00
CA ILE A 116 13.53 7.13 6.79
C ILE A 116 12.74 6.89 5.51
N ARG A 117 13.40 6.50 4.41
CA ARG A 117 12.73 6.18 3.13
C ARG A 117 11.70 5.06 3.29
N ILE A 118 12.03 3.98 4.00
CA ILE A 118 11.10 2.88 4.24
C ILE A 118 9.88 3.37 5.01
N ILE A 119 10.07 4.19 6.03
CA ILE A 119 8.97 4.84 6.77
C ILE A 119 8.09 5.62 5.79
N CYS A 120 8.67 6.50 4.96
CA CYS A 120 7.92 7.29 3.98
C CYS A 120 7.08 6.44 3.02
N ILE A 121 7.65 5.36 2.47
CA ILE A 121 6.95 4.45 1.56
C ILE A 121 5.77 3.79 2.27
N THR A 122 5.97 3.32 3.51
CA THR A 122 4.87 2.69 4.26
C THR A 122 3.81 3.71 4.67
N LEU A 123 4.18 4.94 5.01
CA LEU A 123 3.22 6.02 5.26
C LEU A 123 2.36 6.29 4.02
N ALA A 124 2.96 6.36 2.83
CA ALA A 124 2.21 6.53 1.58
C ALA A 124 1.23 5.36 1.33
N PHE A 125 1.66 4.12 1.58
CA PHE A 125 0.81 2.95 1.46
C PHE A 125 -0.32 2.92 2.51
N GLY A 126 0.00 3.25 3.76
CA GLY A 126 -0.97 3.35 4.86
C GLY A 126 -2.03 4.41 4.58
N PHE A 127 -1.61 5.58 4.10
CA PHE A 127 -2.51 6.63 3.64
C PHE A 127 -3.44 6.14 2.52
N GLY A 128 -2.91 5.36 1.58
CA GLY A 128 -3.71 4.76 0.53
C GLY A 128 -4.83 3.85 1.02
N ASN A 129 -4.56 3.03 2.04
CA ASN A 129 -5.57 2.17 2.66
C ASN A 129 -6.69 2.96 3.36
N LEU A 130 -6.44 4.21 3.75
CA LEU A 130 -7.44 5.08 4.39
C LEU A 130 -8.33 5.80 3.36
N ILE A 131 -7.83 6.06 2.16
CA ILE A 131 -8.56 6.78 1.11
C ILE A 131 -9.29 5.83 0.17
N ILE A 132 -8.64 4.74 -0.25
CA ILE A 132 -9.17 3.82 -1.25
C ILE A 132 -10.30 2.99 -0.65
N HIS A 133 -11.52 3.24 -1.11
CA HIS A 133 -12.64 2.33 -0.89
C HIS A 133 -12.44 1.03 -1.68
N PRO A 134 -12.39 -0.15 -1.04
CA PRO A 134 -12.15 -1.41 -1.73
C PRO A 134 -13.25 -1.73 -2.76
N ASP A 135 -14.52 -1.53 -2.39
CA ASP A 135 -15.65 -1.86 -3.27
C ASP A 135 -15.75 -0.96 -4.50
N ARG A 136 -15.53 0.36 -4.33
CA ARG A 136 -15.54 1.33 -5.45
C ARG A 136 -14.38 1.07 -6.42
N THR A 137 -13.21 0.75 -5.88
CA THR A 137 -12.03 0.40 -6.65
C THR A 137 -12.23 -0.89 -7.43
N PHE A 138 -12.78 -1.90 -6.76
CA PHE A 138 -13.15 -3.15 -7.40
C PHE A 138 -14.18 -2.94 -8.51
N GLY A 139 -15.21 -2.10 -8.27
CA GLY A 139 -16.18 -1.69 -9.27
C GLY A 139 -15.54 -1.05 -10.51
N PHE A 140 -14.52 -0.20 -10.34
CA PHE A 140 -13.78 0.38 -11.47
C PHE A 140 -12.99 -0.66 -12.26
N PHE A 141 -12.19 -1.50 -11.59
CA PHE A 141 -11.43 -2.57 -12.27
C PHE A 141 -12.34 -3.62 -12.90
N SER A 142 -13.57 -3.78 -12.37
CA SER A 142 -14.53 -4.75 -12.86
C SER A 142 -14.91 -4.54 -14.33
N ARG A 143 -14.88 -3.28 -14.78
CA ARG A 143 -15.19 -2.88 -16.16
C ARG A 143 -14.16 -3.40 -17.17
N TYR A 144 -12.89 -3.44 -16.79
CA TYR A 144 -11.80 -3.89 -17.66
C TYR A 144 -11.69 -5.42 -17.69
N LEU A 145 -11.97 -6.07 -16.56
CA LEU A 145 -11.79 -7.51 -16.37
C LEU A 145 -13.01 -8.37 -16.80
N LYS A 146 -14.12 -7.76 -17.23
CA LYS A 146 -15.34 -8.38 -17.81
C LYS A 146 -15.85 -9.67 -17.11
N LYS A 147 -15.48 -10.86 -17.59
CA LYS A 147 -15.94 -12.13 -16.99
C LYS A 147 -15.24 -12.40 -15.66
N SER A 148 -13.95 -12.08 -15.56
CA SER A 148 -13.15 -12.27 -14.35
C SER A 148 -13.61 -11.37 -13.21
N SER A 149 -14.16 -10.20 -13.52
CA SER A 149 -14.69 -9.32 -12.48
C SER A 149 -15.98 -9.82 -11.87
N LEU A 150 -16.82 -10.49 -12.64
CA LEU A 150 -18.00 -11.15 -12.08
C LEU A 150 -17.59 -12.28 -11.15
N LEU A 151 -16.64 -13.13 -11.56
CA LEU A 151 -16.11 -14.20 -10.72
C LEU A 151 -15.56 -13.63 -9.41
N MET A 152 -14.77 -12.57 -9.48
CA MET A 152 -14.22 -11.94 -8.29
C MET A 152 -15.31 -11.29 -7.40
N SER A 153 -16.35 -10.69 -8.00
CA SER A 153 -17.51 -10.15 -7.26
C SER A 153 -18.26 -11.25 -6.51
N MET A 154 -18.43 -12.40 -7.15
CA MET A 154 -19.02 -13.58 -6.51
C MET A 154 -18.15 -14.09 -5.38
N VAL A 155 -16.84 -14.22 -5.59
CA VAL A 155 -15.91 -14.67 -4.54
C VAL A 155 -15.96 -13.74 -3.33
N ILE A 156 -15.94 -12.41 -3.54
CA ILE A 156 -16.05 -11.43 -2.46
C ILE A 156 -17.39 -11.57 -1.71
N LYS A 157 -18.50 -11.80 -2.43
CA LYS A 157 -19.83 -12.01 -1.82
C LYS A 157 -19.95 -13.35 -1.10
N MET A 158 -19.35 -14.41 -1.64
CA MET A 158 -19.41 -15.77 -1.08
C MET A 158 -18.53 -15.89 0.17
N PHE A 159 -17.42 -15.17 0.24
CA PHE A 159 -16.50 -15.21 1.38
C PHE A 159 -17.17 -15.02 2.77
N PRO A 160 -17.99 -13.98 3.01
CA PRO A 160 -18.68 -13.84 4.30
C PRO A 160 -19.70 -14.95 4.57
N ASN A 161 -20.36 -15.49 3.54
CA ASN A 161 -21.27 -16.62 3.70
C ASN A 161 -20.51 -17.89 4.08
N MET A 162 -19.41 -18.17 3.37
CA MET A 162 -18.51 -19.29 3.66
C MET A 162 -17.94 -19.21 5.09
N MET A 163 -17.63 -18.00 5.58
CA MET A 163 -17.18 -17.81 6.97
C MET A 163 -18.29 -18.15 7.98
N LYS A 164 -19.55 -17.76 7.71
CA LYS A 164 -20.69 -18.12 8.57
C LYS A 164 -20.95 -19.63 8.55
N SER A 165 -20.92 -20.25 7.36
CA SER A 165 -21.06 -21.71 7.23
C SER A 165 -19.94 -22.43 7.97
N TYR A 166 -18.70 -21.95 7.87
CA TYR A 166 -17.58 -22.48 8.65
C TYR A 166 -17.83 -22.39 10.16
N GLU A 167 -18.29 -21.24 10.68
CA GLU A 167 -18.59 -21.09 12.11
C GLU A 167 -19.70 -22.05 12.57
N ASN A 168 -20.77 -22.19 11.78
CA ASN A 168 -21.86 -23.12 12.07
C ASN A 168 -21.39 -24.58 12.08
N ILE A 169 -20.67 -25.01 11.04
CA ILE A 169 -20.14 -26.38 10.94
C ILE A 169 -19.17 -26.65 12.09
N ARG A 170 -18.30 -25.69 12.40
CA ARG A 170 -17.36 -25.76 13.51
C ARG A 170 -18.08 -25.96 14.83
N ASP A 171 -19.18 -25.26 15.06
CA ASP A 171 -19.92 -25.35 16.32
C ASP A 171 -20.74 -26.65 16.41
N VAL A 172 -21.28 -27.16 15.29
CA VAL A 172 -21.89 -28.50 15.22
C VAL A 172 -20.87 -29.62 15.51
N GLU A 173 -19.68 -29.54 14.93
CA GLU A 173 -18.62 -30.54 15.16
C GLU A 173 -18.12 -30.51 16.61
N LYS A 174 -18.05 -29.33 17.24
CA LYS A 174 -17.78 -29.23 18.69
C LYS A 174 -18.86 -29.90 19.52
N LEU A 175 -20.15 -29.71 19.19
CA LEU A 175 -21.27 -30.35 19.90
C LEU A 175 -21.26 -31.87 19.74
N ARG A 176 -20.74 -32.38 18.62
CA ARG A 176 -20.51 -33.83 18.40
C ARG A 176 -19.33 -34.40 19.19
N GLY A 177 -18.58 -33.56 19.91
CA GLY A 177 -17.42 -33.95 20.70
C GLY A 177 -16.09 -33.89 19.94
N ASN A 178 -16.08 -33.40 18.70
CA ASN A 178 -14.85 -33.27 17.93
C ASN A 178 -14.13 -31.97 18.32
N MET A 179 -13.01 -32.10 19.03
CA MET A 179 -12.15 -30.96 19.37
C MET A 179 -11.30 -30.55 18.15
N LEU A 180 -11.28 -29.25 17.87
CA LEU A 180 -10.45 -28.67 16.79
C LEU A 180 -8.96 -28.65 17.12
N ILE A 181 -8.64 -28.64 18.41
CA ILE A 181 -7.28 -28.62 18.92
C ILE A 181 -7.21 -29.76 19.94
N ASP A 182 -6.67 -30.89 19.48
CA ASP A 182 -6.45 -32.07 20.31
C ASP A 182 -4.94 -32.24 20.55
N LYS A 183 -4.55 -32.91 21.64
CA LYS A 183 -3.14 -33.22 21.96
C LYS A 183 -2.48 -34.04 20.85
N LYS A 184 -3.25 -34.82 20.11
CA LYS A 184 -2.78 -35.57 18.95
C LYS A 184 -3.00 -34.78 17.67
N MET A 185 -1.91 -34.44 16.98
CA MET A 185 -1.95 -33.73 15.69
C MET A 185 -2.77 -34.47 14.62
N LYS A 186 -2.78 -35.81 14.64
CA LYS A 186 -3.58 -36.64 13.71
C LYS A 186 -5.07 -36.37 13.84
N ASN A 187 -5.59 -36.33 15.07
CA ASN A 187 -7.02 -36.06 15.33
C ASN A 187 -7.39 -34.64 14.92
N THR A 188 -6.50 -33.67 15.17
CA THR A 188 -6.68 -32.28 14.74
C THR A 188 -6.79 -32.16 13.22
N ILE A 189 -5.93 -32.85 12.47
CA ILE A 189 -5.97 -32.85 11.00
C ILE A 189 -7.24 -33.53 10.49
N GLN A 190 -7.64 -34.66 11.07
CA GLN A 190 -8.83 -35.39 10.65
C GLN A 190 -10.12 -34.57 10.90
N ASN A 191 -10.25 -33.96 12.08
CA ASN A 191 -11.39 -33.12 12.42
C ASN A 191 -11.44 -31.86 11.56
N GLY A 192 -10.29 -31.22 11.32
CA GLY A 192 -10.18 -30.09 10.39
C GLY A 192 -10.55 -30.47 8.95
N GLY A 193 -10.10 -31.63 8.48
CA GLY A 193 -10.43 -32.18 7.17
C GLY A 193 -11.93 -32.43 7.00
N ASN A 194 -12.60 -32.95 8.03
CA ASN A 194 -14.06 -33.15 8.01
C ASN A 194 -14.81 -31.83 7.85
N ILE A 195 -14.42 -30.78 8.59
CA ILE A 195 -15.03 -29.46 8.47
C ILE A 195 -14.83 -28.89 7.07
N ILE A 196 -13.62 -29.01 6.51
CA ILE A 196 -13.31 -28.55 5.16
C ILE A 196 -14.15 -29.32 4.12
N ASN A 197 -14.31 -30.63 4.28
CA ASN A 197 -15.09 -31.45 3.36
C ASN A 197 -16.58 -31.05 3.37
N ILE A 198 -17.17 -30.88 4.54
CA ILE A 198 -18.56 -30.42 4.68
C ILE A 198 -18.71 -29.01 4.08
N LEU A 199 -17.78 -28.11 4.38
CA LEU A 199 -17.79 -26.74 3.85
C LEU A 199 -17.66 -26.74 2.32
N PHE A 200 -16.83 -27.62 1.75
CA PHE A 200 -16.65 -27.77 0.31
C PHE A 200 -17.93 -28.27 -0.37
N LEU A 201 -18.59 -29.29 0.19
CA LEU A 201 -19.86 -29.80 -0.32
C LEU A 201 -20.96 -28.72 -0.26
N SER A 202 -21.10 -28.03 0.87
CA SER A 202 -22.06 -26.92 1.00
C SER A 202 -21.76 -25.77 0.04
N SER A 203 -20.48 -25.44 -0.18
CA SER A 203 -20.09 -24.38 -1.13
C SER A 203 -20.36 -24.77 -2.59
N LEU A 204 -20.27 -26.06 -2.92
CA LEU A 204 -20.63 -26.56 -4.25
C LEU A 204 -22.13 -26.43 -4.50
N GLU A 205 -22.95 -26.80 -3.52
CA GLU A 205 -24.40 -26.63 -3.56
C GLU A 205 -24.79 -25.15 -3.72
N ASP A 206 -24.24 -24.27 -2.88
CA ASP A 206 -24.42 -22.81 -2.98
C ASP A 206 -24.04 -22.27 -4.38
N SER A 207 -22.97 -22.80 -4.97
CA SER A 207 -22.50 -22.38 -6.29
C SER A 207 -23.45 -22.79 -7.41
N LEU A 208 -24.08 -23.97 -7.30
CA LEU A 208 -25.08 -24.46 -8.25
C LEU A 208 -26.35 -23.61 -8.17
N ASP A 209 -26.82 -23.30 -6.95
CA ASP A 209 -27.97 -22.42 -6.73
C ASP A 209 -27.75 -21.02 -7.32
N ILE A 210 -26.55 -20.47 -7.11
CA ILE A 210 -26.17 -19.18 -7.71
C ILE A 210 -26.18 -19.27 -9.24
N ALA A 211 -25.67 -20.36 -9.82
CA ALA A 211 -25.64 -20.55 -11.27
C ALA A 211 -27.05 -20.68 -11.87
N GLU A 212 -27.95 -21.43 -11.23
CA GLU A 212 -29.34 -21.57 -11.65
C GLU A 212 -30.10 -20.23 -11.54
N SER A 213 -29.89 -19.49 -10.44
CA SER A 213 -30.45 -18.14 -10.27
C SER A 213 -29.96 -17.16 -11.33
N MET A 214 -28.70 -17.27 -11.75
CA MET A 214 -28.17 -16.46 -12.84
C MET A 214 -28.77 -16.83 -14.19
N TYR A 215 -28.91 -18.13 -14.46
CA TYR A 215 -29.50 -18.63 -15.70
C TYR A 215 -30.95 -18.18 -15.85
N SER A 216 -31.76 -18.34 -14.79
CA SER A 216 -33.17 -17.89 -14.77
C SER A 216 -33.33 -16.37 -14.95
N ARG A 217 -32.36 -15.57 -14.48
CA ARG A 217 -32.31 -14.11 -14.72
C ARG A 217 -31.81 -13.73 -16.12
N GLY A 218 -31.58 -14.70 -17.01
CA GLY A 218 -31.14 -14.48 -18.38
C GLY A 218 -29.67 -14.07 -18.50
N TYR A 219 -28.82 -14.44 -17.53
CA TYR A 219 -27.38 -14.18 -17.62
C TYR A 219 -26.78 -14.89 -18.84
N GLY A 220 -26.21 -14.10 -19.76
CA GLY A 220 -25.62 -14.62 -21.00
C GLY A 220 -26.50 -14.51 -22.24
N SER A 221 -27.76 -14.07 -22.10
CA SER A 221 -28.68 -13.85 -23.23
C SER A 221 -28.27 -12.67 -24.13
N LEU A 222 -27.67 -11.63 -23.57
CA LEU A 222 -27.27 -10.40 -24.27
C LEU A 222 -25.77 -10.39 -24.60
N LYS A 223 -25.43 -10.02 -25.86
CA LYS A 223 -24.03 -9.88 -26.33
C LYS A 223 -23.26 -8.75 -25.66
N LYS A 224 -23.95 -7.68 -25.22
CA LYS A 224 -23.38 -6.55 -24.47
C LYS A 224 -24.07 -6.42 -23.11
N ARG A 225 -23.28 -6.24 -22.05
CA ARG A 225 -23.77 -5.99 -20.69
C ARG A 225 -23.81 -4.50 -20.38
N SER A 226 -24.80 -4.07 -19.61
CA SER A 226 -24.83 -2.75 -18.96
C SER A 226 -24.19 -2.83 -17.57
N SER A 227 -23.68 -1.71 -17.07
CA SER A 227 -23.18 -1.56 -15.69
C SER A 227 -24.15 -0.68 -14.91
N TYR A 228 -24.59 -1.14 -13.75
CA TYR A 228 -25.48 -0.37 -12.88
C TYR A 228 -24.71 0.73 -12.13
N PHE A 229 -23.56 0.40 -11.56
CA PHE A 229 -22.66 1.38 -10.95
C PHE A 229 -21.64 1.85 -11.99
N VAL A 230 -21.71 3.14 -12.33
CA VAL A 230 -20.73 3.80 -13.20
C VAL A 230 -20.20 5.02 -12.45
N GLU A 231 -18.97 4.92 -11.97
CA GLU A 231 -18.22 6.08 -11.48
C GLU A 231 -17.96 7.01 -12.68
N ARG A 232 -18.41 8.27 -12.58
CA ARG A 232 -18.19 9.28 -13.61
C ARG A 232 -16.96 10.10 -13.25
N PHE A 233 -16.16 10.41 -14.25
CA PHE A 233 -14.96 11.21 -14.07
C PHE A 233 -15.34 12.69 -14.06
N GLU A 234 -15.25 13.35 -12.91
CA GLU A 234 -15.64 14.75 -12.75
C GLU A 234 -14.50 15.71 -13.09
N LEU A 235 -14.79 17.01 -13.26
CA LEU A 235 -13.76 18.03 -13.56
C LEU A 235 -12.72 18.13 -12.44
N LYS A 236 -13.13 17.98 -11.19
CA LYS A 236 -12.23 17.94 -10.02
C LYS A 236 -11.21 16.79 -10.11
N ASP A 237 -11.64 15.62 -10.58
CA ASP A 237 -10.78 14.45 -10.78
C ASP A 237 -9.75 14.71 -11.89
N LYS A 238 -10.15 15.42 -12.97
CA LYS A 238 -9.26 15.81 -14.07
C LYS A 238 -8.15 16.74 -13.60
N ILE A 239 -8.50 17.78 -12.83
CA ILE A 239 -7.51 18.76 -12.36
C ILE A 239 -6.47 18.08 -11.47
N VAL A 240 -6.92 17.27 -10.50
CA VAL A 240 -6.02 16.53 -9.62
C VAL A 240 -5.16 15.55 -10.43
N MET A 241 -5.75 14.79 -11.35
CA MET A 241 -5.02 13.81 -12.15
C MET A 241 -3.96 14.45 -13.06
N ILE A 242 -4.29 15.56 -13.73
CA ILE A 242 -3.34 16.29 -14.59
C ILE A 242 -2.18 16.83 -13.76
N SER A 243 -2.46 17.43 -12.59
CA SER A 243 -1.39 17.92 -11.70
C SER A 243 -0.45 16.79 -11.28
N LEU A 244 -0.99 15.62 -10.92
CA LEU A 244 -0.19 14.46 -10.54
C LEU A 244 0.65 13.94 -11.70
N ILE A 245 0.08 13.84 -12.90
CA ILE A 245 0.81 13.38 -14.10
C ILE A 245 2.00 14.31 -14.38
N ILE A 246 1.80 15.63 -14.30
CA ILE A 246 2.86 16.62 -14.49
C ILE A 246 3.96 16.45 -13.43
N SER A 247 3.59 16.28 -12.15
CA SER A 247 4.57 16.04 -11.08
C SER A 247 5.34 14.75 -11.28
N PHE A 248 4.66 13.66 -11.65
CA PHE A 248 5.24 12.34 -11.84
C PHE A 248 6.25 12.33 -12.99
N ILE A 249 5.86 12.85 -14.15
CA ILE A 249 6.74 12.95 -15.32
C ILE A 249 7.92 13.87 -15.01
N GLY A 250 7.69 15.01 -14.35
CA GLY A 250 8.75 15.93 -13.96
C GLY A 250 9.79 15.29 -13.05
N ILE A 251 9.35 14.57 -12.01
CA ILE A 251 10.24 13.84 -11.11
C ILE A 251 11.00 12.75 -11.85
N MET A 252 10.36 11.99 -12.73
CA MET A 252 11.02 10.95 -13.53
C MET A 252 12.08 11.49 -14.48
N VAL A 253 11.79 12.58 -15.19
CA VAL A 253 12.75 13.21 -16.12
C VAL A 253 13.95 13.77 -15.35
N LEU A 254 13.71 14.41 -14.21
CA LEU A 254 14.79 14.94 -13.37
C LEU A 254 15.61 13.84 -12.71
N ALA A 255 14.98 12.74 -12.33
CA ALA A 255 15.67 11.55 -11.89
C ALA A 255 16.59 11.03 -12.99
N TYR A 256 16.07 10.78 -14.19
CA TYR A 256 16.89 10.31 -15.31
C TYR A 256 18.10 11.23 -15.61
N LYS A 257 17.93 12.55 -15.42
CA LYS A 257 19.00 13.55 -15.58
C LYS A 257 20.03 13.60 -14.45
N GLY A 258 19.93 12.75 -13.44
CA GLY A 258 20.90 12.73 -12.34
C GLY A 258 20.60 13.72 -11.21
N VAL A 259 19.53 14.53 -11.28
CA VAL A 259 19.33 15.67 -10.37
C VAL A 259 19.06 15.24 -8.93
N PHE A 260 18.42 14.08 -8.75
CA PHE A 260 18.13 13.53 -7.42
C PHE A 260 19.17 12.55 -6.92
N TYR A 261 20.23 12.29 -7.69
CA TYR A 261 21.28 11.36 -7.29
C TYR A 261 22.26 12.04 -6.35
N MET A 262 22.36 11.50 -5.14
CA MET A 262 23.50 11.73 -4.27
C MET A 262 24.24 10.41 -4.08
N ASN A 263 25.55 10.45 -4.26
CA ASN A 263 26.39 9.33 -3.91
C ASN A 263 26.59 9.35 -2.40
N PHE A 264 26.19 8.27 -1.74
CA PHE A 264 26.48 8.05 -0.34
C PHE A 264 27.84 7.39 -0.14
N TYR A 265 28.36 6.72 -1.18
CA TYR A 265 29.66 6.06 -1.19
C TYR A 265 30.48 6.57 -2.39
N PRO A 266 31.80 6.77 -2.26
CA PRO A 266 32.64 6.55 -1.07
C PRO A 266 32.69 7.74 -0.10
N ARG A 267 32.25 8.95 -0.52
CA ARG A 267 32.08 10.14 0.33
C ARG A 267 30.65 10.64 0.18
N VAL A 268 30.06 11.12 1.27
CA VAL A 268 28.72 11.73 1.24
C VAL A 268 28.81 13.08 0.54
N ASP A 269 28.10 13.22 -0.59
CA ASP A 269 27.98 14.50 -1.27
C ASP A 269 27.22 15.54 -0.43
N ASN A 270 27.56 16.82 -0.60
CA ASN A 270 26.86 17.89 0.11
C ASN A 270 25.41 18.03 -0.41
N PRO A 271 24.39 17.87 0.44
CA PRO A 271 22.99 17.87 0.02
C PRO A 271 22.53 19.22 -0.53
N PHE A 272 23.13 20.31 -0.06
CA PHE A 272 22.79 21.68 -0.46
C PHE A 272 23.35 22.10 -1.81
N LYS A 273 24.47 21.53 -2.25
CA LYS A 273 25.14 21.93 -3.51
C LYS A 273 24.46 21.32 -4.75
N LEU A 274 23.73 20.23 -4.57
CA LEU A 274 23.01 19.49 -5.62
C LEU A 274 21.53 19.90 -5.74
N ILE A 275 21.13 20.98 -5.08
CA ILE A 275 19.76 21.47 -5.16
C ILE A 275 19.53 22.15 -6.51
N SER A 276 18.72 21.51 -7.34
CA SER A 276 18.13 22.14 -8.52
C SER A 276 16.79 22.79 -8.18
N ILE A 277 16.62 24.06 -8.56
CA ILE A 277 15.35 24.80 -8.47
C ILE A 277 14.21 24.03 -9.15
N LYS A 278 14.50 23.37 -10.28
CA LYS A 278 13.52 22.56 -11.03
C LYS A 278 13.01 21.39 -10.20
N GLY A 279 13.87 20.72 -9.42
CA GLY A 279 13.48 19.64 -8.53
C GLY A 279 12.53 20.10 -7.42
N ILE A 280 12.76 21.31 -6.88
CA ILE A 280 11.91 21.85 -5.82
C ILE A 280 10.51 22.13 -6.38
N ILE A 281 10.41 22.72 -7.57
CA ILE A 281 9.13 23.06 -8.20
C ILE A 281 8.25 21.82 -8.38
N PHE A 282 8.79 20.71 -8.89
CA PHE A 282 8.00 19.49 -9.06
C PHE A 282 7.64 18.80 -7.74
N CYS A 283 8.47 18.93 -6.70
CA CYS A 283 8.11 18.47 -5.36
C CYS A 283 7.01 19.33 -4.73
N ILE A 284 7.04 20.65 -4.93
CA ILE A 284 5.97 21.57 -4.51
C ILE A 284 4.66 21.26 -5.23
N LEU A 285 4.73 20.80 -6.48
CA LEU A 285 3.54 20.44 -7.24
C LEU A 285 2.73 19.30 -6.59
N LEU A 286 3.36 18.46 -5.77
CA LEU A 286 2.67 17.42 -4.97
C LEU A 286 1.81 17.97 -3.84
N PHE A 287 1.91 19.26 -3.52
CA PHE A 287 1.03 19.94 -2.56
C PHE A 287 -0.31 20.35 -3.20
N ILE A 288 -0.46 20.33 -4.52
CA ILE A 288 -1.70 20.73 -5.21
C ILE A 288 -2.92 19.92 -4.75
N PRO A 289 -2.86 18.57 -4.64
CA PRO A 289 -3.96 17.79 -4.09
C PRO A 289 -4.35 18.22 -2.67
N SER A 290 -3.37 18.62 -1.84
CA SER A 290 -3.60 19.13 -0.50
C SER A 290 -4.34 20.47 -0.52
N ILE A 291 -3.92 21.39 -1.38
CA ILE A 291 -4.54 22.71 -1.54
C ILE A 291 -5.99 22.58 -2.01
N ILE A 292 -6.24 21.72 -3.00
CA ILE A 292 -7.61 21.48 -3.53
C ILE A 292 -8.50 20.86 -2.45
N ASN A 293 -7.98 19.90 -1.68
CA ASN A 293 -8.72 19.28 -0.58
C ASN A 293 -9.06 20.32 0.52
N TRP A 294 -8.12 21.19 0.86
CA TRP A 294 -8.35 22.27 1.82
C TRP A 294 -9.40 23.26 1.34
N TRP A 295 -9.31 23.70 0.09
CA TRP A 295 -10.29 24.59 -0.54
C TRP A 295 -11.68 23.96 -0.54
N TRP A 296 -11.81 22.67 -0.85
CA TRP A 296 -13.13 22.03 -0.80
C TRP A 296 -13.71 21.92 0.62
N LYS A 297 -12.86 21.75 1.63
CA LYS A 297 -13.27 21.69 3.03
C LYS A 297 -13.74 23.05 3.56
N SER A 298 -13.16 24.15 3.10
CA SER A 298 -13.52 25.49 3.59
C SER A 298 -14.84 26.03 3.02
N TRP A 299 -15.35 25.44 1.94
CA TRP A 299 -16.61 25.84 1.29
C TRP A 299 -17.82 24.99 1.71
N LYS A 300 -17.66 24.13 2.71
CA LYS A 300 -18.69 23.23 3.23
C LYS A 300 -19.00 23.57 4.68
#